data_AF-A0A938J8X2-F1
#
_entry.id   AF-A0A938J8X2-F1
#
_cell.length_a   1.000
_cell.length_b   1.000
_cell.length_c   1.000
_cell.angle_alpha   90.00
_cell.angle_beta   90.00
_cell.angle_gamma   90.00
#
_symmetry.space_group_name_H-M   'P 1'
#
loop_
_entity.id
_entity.type
_entity.pdbx_description
1 polymer ?
#
loop_
_entity_poly.entity_id
_entity_poly.type
_entity_poly.pdbx_seq_one_letter_code
_entity_poly.pdbx_strand_id
1 'polypeptide(L)'
;MVDDDAGDARSLPRRGGDRLHGRDAAPSLAEVGGGDRGDGARVPDRRRGHARGRGARRARRDGADLATEVDFQLRRLGARTPSFDTGVFAMGVNDGRDASTRISARVLAAGDAVSFDFGGVVDGYCSDFGRTVFVGEPDAEFRRCHAIVVAAFEAGIAAATVGATAADVDRATRAVIDEAGYGSWFRHRTGHCIGLDTHERPFLSIDDETPLETGMAFTIEPSIFWPGTVGVRIEDLFVLEEGGCRSLNAFPRDLIAV
;
A
#
# COMPACT_ATOMS: atom_id res chain seq x y z
N MET A 1 51.48 -44.14 -4.65
CA MET A 1 51.43 -43.71 -6.06
C MET A 1 50.56 -44.68 -6.81
N VAL A 2 49.27 -44.41 -6.82
CA VAL A 2 48.35 -44.84 -7.87
C VAL A 2 47.64 -43.54 -8.21
N ASP A 3 48.06 -42.92 -9.31
CA ASP A 3 47.53 -41.64 -9.77
C ASP A 3 46.22 -41.86 -10.50
N ASP A 4 45.35 -40.89 -10.28
CA ASP A 4 43.93 -40.86 -10.56
C ASP A 4 43.65 -40.47 -12.03
N ASP A 5 42.44 -40.86 -12.43
CA ASP A 5 41.92 -40.90 -13.79
C ASP A 5 41.62 -39.51 -14.38
N ALA A 6 41.66 -39.45 -15.71
CA ALA A 6 41.36 -38.28 -16.52
C ALA A 6 39.84 -38.05 -16.68
N GLY A 7 39.40 -36.81 -16.91
CA GLY A 7 38.02 -36.56 -17.34
C GLY A 7 37.59 -35.11 -17.50
N ASP A 8 37.93 -34.50 -18.64
CA ASP A 8 37.30 -33.30 -19.20
C ASP A 8 35.83 -33.54 -19.57
N ALA A 9 34.92 -32.68 -19.13
CA ALA A 9 33.56 -32.59 -19.66
C ALA A 9 32.97 -31.16 -19.55
N ARG A 10 33.28 -30.34 -20.55
CA ARG A 10 32.32 -29.63 -21.43
C ARG A 10 30.92 -29.29 -20.84
N SER A 11 30.70 -27.98 -20.68
CA SER A 11 29.55 -27.17 -21.12
C SER A 11 28.13 -27.78 -21.09
N LEU A 12 27.24 -27.23 -20.24
CA LEU A 12 25.77 -27.32 -20.30
C LEU A 12 25.13 -26.06 -19.64
N PRO A 13 23.84 -25.71 -19.91
CA PRO A 13 23.52 -24.56 -20.74
C PRO A 13 22.96 -23.33 -20.00
N ARG A 14 23.11 -22.17 -20.63
CA ARG A 14 22.27 -20.96 -20.41
C ARG A 14 20.91 -21.16 -21.07
N ARG A 15 19.81 -20.98 -20.32
CA ARG A 15 18.53 -20.34 -20.72
C ARG A 15 17.42 -20.64 -19.72
N GLY A 16 16.75 -19.60 -19.23
CA GLY A 16 15.43 -19.71 -18.61
C GLY A 16 15.19 -18.67 -17.52
N GLY A 17 15.02 -17.40 -17.90
CA GLY A 17 14.69 -16.35 -16.93
C GLY A 17 14.43 -14.99 -17.57
N ASP A 18 13.83 -14.96 -18.76
CA ASP A 18 13.33 -13.72 -19.38
C ASP A 18 11.89 -13.97 -19.78
N ARG A 19 10.96 -13.49 -18.95
CA ARG A 19 9.61 -13.00 -19.30
C ARG A 19 8.76 -12.78 -18.04
N LEU A 20 9.01 -11.69 -17.32
CA LEU A 20 7.95 -10.93 -16.67
C LEU A 20 7.79 -9.63 -17.46
N HIS A 21 7.28 -9.75 -18.69
CA HIS A 21 6.92 -8.59 -19.49
C HIS A 21 5.53 -8.12 -19.07
N GLY A 22 5.54 -7.04 -18.28
CA GLY A 22 4.61 -5.92 -18.32
C GLY A 22 3.13 -6.25 -18.52
N ARG A 23 2.39 -6.32 -17.41
CA ARG A 23 0.97 -5.93 -17.30
C ARG A 23 0.44 -5.86 -15.87
N ASP A 24 1.28 -5.63 -14.86
CA ASP A 24 0.83 -5.52 -13.46
C ASP A 24 0.65 -4.05 -13.08
N ALA A 25 -0.30 -3.38 -13.73
CA ALA A 25 -0.77 -2.09 -13.26
C ALA A 25 -1.92 -2.33 -12.29
N ALA A 26 -1.71 -2.04 -11.00
CA ALA A 26 -2.82 -1.85 -10.08
C ALA A 26 -3.79 -0.81 -10.70
N PRO A 27 -5.11 -1.01 -10.59
CA PRO A 27 -6.08 -0.06 -11.14
C PRO A 27 -5.88 1.34 -10.61
N SER A 28 -6.03 2.31 -11.50
CA SER A 28 -6.06 3.72 -11.09
C SER A 28 -7.37 4.03 -10.36
N LEU A 29 -7.31 4.78 -9.26
CA LEU A 29 -8.48 5.24 -8.50
C LEU A 29 -9.51 6.03 -9.35
N ALA A 30 -9.14 6.46 -10.56
CA ALA A 30 -10.04 7.15 -11.49
C ALA A 30 -11.15 6.23 -12.07
N GLU A 31 -10.96 4.91 -12.09
CA GLU A 31 -11.94 3.96 -12.66
C GLU A 31 -13.06 3.58 -11.67
N VAL A 32 -12.95 4.00 -10.41
CA VAL A 32 -13.98 3.81 -9.36
C VAL A 32 -15.18 4.78 -9.54
N GLY A 33 -15.10 5.65 -10.55
CA GLY A 33 -16.08 6.70 -10.84
C GLY A 33 -16.82 6.54 -12.17
N GLY A 34 -17.43 5.38 -12.48
CA GLY A 34 -18.35 5.30 -13.61
C GLY A 34 -18.73 3.89 -14.05
N GLY A 35 -19.98 3.50 -13.82
CA GLY A 35 -20.52 2.26 -14.37
C GLY A 35 -21.99 2.08 -14.04
N ASP A 36 -22.85 2.46 -14.99
CA ASP A 36 -24.27 2.12 -14.99
C ASP A 36 -24.48 0.61 -15.28
N ARG A 37 -25.66 0.14 -14.90
CA ARG A 37 -26.08 -1.22 -14.52
C ARG A 37 -25.95 -2.32 -15.59
N GLY A 38 -25.81 -3.55 -15.09
CA GLY A 38 -26.19 -4.80 -15.76
C GLY A 38 -26.63 -5.84 -14.73
N ASP A 39 -27.71 -6.55 -15.02
CA ASP A 39 -28.60 -7.30 -14.11
C ASP A 39 -28.05 -8.68 -13.66
N GLY A 40 -28.52 -9.17 -12.50
CA GLY A 40 -28.60 -10.61 -12.20
C GLY A 40 -27.77 -11.17 -11.02
N ALA A 41 -28.40 -11.28 -9.84
CA ALA A 41 -28.56 -12.53 -9.05
C ALA A 41 -29.01 -12.20 -7.62
N ARG A 42 -30.13 -12.81 -7.20
CA ARG A 42 -30.81 -12.58 -5.90
C ARG A 42 -30.12 -13.31 -4.74
N VAL A 43 -29.99 -12.61 -3.61
CA VAL A 43 -29.68 -13.15 -2.25
C VAL A 43 -30.72 -12.51 -1.28
N PRO A 44 -31.21 -13.22 -0.23
CA PRO A 44 -32.60 -13.10 0.21
C PRO A 44 -32.97 -11.88 1.06
N ASP A 45 -34.27 -11.58 0.97
CA ASP A 45 -35.08 -10.50 1.55
C ASP A 45 -34.95 -10.35 3.08
N ARG A 46 -34.49 -9.18 3.53
CA ARG A 46 -34.92 -8.58 4.81
C ARG A 46 -35.51 -7.20 4.55
N ARG A 47 -36.80 -7.19 4.27
CA ARG A 47 -37.70 -6.04 4.18
C ARG A 47 -37.33 -4.92 5.16
N ARG A 48 -36.99 -3.74 4.62
CA ARG A 48 -37.30 -2.45 5.23
C ARG A 48 -37.94 -1.53 4.18
N GLY A 49 -38.96 -0.83 4.62
CA GLY A 49 -39.95 -0.15 3.79
C GLY A 49 -39.37 0.87 2.81
N HIS A 50 -40.02 0.94 1.64
CA HIS A 50 -39.84 1.99 0.66
C HIS A 50 -40.19 3.36 1.23
N ALA A 51 -39.27 4.33 1.10
CA ALA A 51 -39.62 5.72 0.91
C ALA A 51 -38.92 6.20 -0.37
N ARG A 52 -39.74 6.45 -1.40
CA ARG A 52 -39.35 6.98 -2.71
C ARG A 52 -38.94 8.45 -2.55
N GLY A 53 -37.76 8.79 -3.05
CA GLY A 53 -37.32 10.17 -3.21
C GLY A 53 -36.21 10.23 -4.25
N ARG A 54 -36.56 10.55 -5.50
CA ARG A 54 -35.60 10.87 -6.55
C ARG A 54 -35.02 12.26 -6.29
N GLY A 55 -33.97 12.28 -5.49
CA GLY A 55 -32.96 13.33 -5.49
C GLY A 55 -31.64 12.60 -5.35
N ALA A 56 -30.68 12.84 -6.25
CA ALA A 56 -29.34 12.28 -6.13
C ALA A 56 -28.68 12.86 -4.88
N ARG A 57 -28.99 12.31 -3.71
CA ARG A 57 -28.13 12.42 -2.54
C ARG A 57 -26.85 11.72 -2.97
N ARG A 58 -25.73 12.45 -3.08
CA ARG A 58 -24.41 11.81 -3.05
C ARG A 58 -24.47 10.84 -1.87
N ALA A 59 -24.37 9.54 -2.14
CA ALA A 59 -24.41 8.55 -1.08
C ALA A 59 -23.30 8.92 -0.10
N ARG A 60 -23.68 9.20 1.15
CA ARG A 60 -22.73 9.44 2.23
C ARG A 60 -22.05 8.09 2.46
N ARG A 61 -20.81 7.94 2.00
CA ARG A 61 -20.03 6.71 2.16
C ARG A 61 -19.30 6.74 3.50
N ASP A 62 -19.24 5.60 4.15
CA ASP A 62 -18.30 5.34 5.23
C ASP A 62 -17.11 4.50 4.69
N GLY A 63 -16.17 4.14 5.57
CA GLY A 63 -15.03 3.31 5.19
C GLY A 63 -15.42 1.88 4.82
N ALA A 64 -16.51 1.33 5.38
CA ALA A 64 -16.96 -0.02 5.08
C ALA A 64 -17.53 -0.14 3.65
N ASP A 65 -18.32 0.85 3.22
CA ASP A 65 -18.81 0.95 1.84
C ASP A 65 -17.64 1.08 0.85
N LEU A 66 -16.61 1.86 1.20
CA LEU A 66 -15.42 2.04 0.38
C LEU A 66 -14.55 0.77 0.33
N ALA A 67 -14.34 0.08 1.46
CA ALA A 67 -13.61 -1.18 1.50
C ALA A 67 -14.29 -2.25 0.64
N THR A 68 -15.63 -2.34 0.70
CA THR A 68 -16.42 -3.24 -0.14
C THR A 68 -16.24 -2.93 -1.62
N GLU A 69 -16.25 -1.64 -1.99
CA GLU A 69 -16.00 -1.21 -3.37
C GLU A 69 -14.58 -1.58 -3.83
N VAL A 70 -13.56 -1.37 -2.99
CA VAL A 70 -12.17 -1.76 -3.29
C VAL A 70 -12.07 -3.26 -3.56
N ASP A 71 -12.60 -4.10 -2.67
CA ASP A 71 -12.59 -5.56 -2.83
C ASP A 71 -13.31 -6.02 -4.10
N PHE A 72 -14.43 -5.37 -4.43
CA PHE A 72 -15.16 -5.62 -5.66
C PHE A 72 -14.31 -5.30 -6.89
N GLN A 73 -13.63 -4.14 -6.90
CA GLN A 73 -12.78 -3.73 -8.02
C GLN A 73 -11.56 -4.64 -8.17
N LEU A 74 -10.88 -4.99 -7.08
CA LEU A 74 -9.76 -5.95 -7.10
C LEU A 74 -10.18 -7.25 -7.81
N ARG A 75 -11.32 -7.83 -7.43
CA ARG A 75 -11.84 -9.05 -8.06
C ARG A 75 -12.20 -8.85 -9.52
N ARG A 76 -12.87 -7.74 -9.84
CA ARG A 76 -13.26 -7.41 -11.21
C ARG A 76 -12.06 -7.30 -12.15
N LEU A 77 -10.92 -6.87 -11.62
CA LEU A 77 -9.68 -6.66 -12.37
C LEU A 77 -8.75 -7.88 -12.36
N GLY A 78 -9.20 -9.01 -11.81
CA GLY A 78 -8.51 -10.30 -11.91
C GLY A 78 -7.83 -10.77 -10.64
N ALA A 79 -7.88 -10.02 -9.53
CA ALA A 79 -7.42 -10.55 -8.26
C ALA A 79 -8.34 -11.68 -7.80
N ARG A 80 -7.76 -12.81 -7.39
CA ARG A 80 -8.52 -13.95 -6.86
C ARG A 80 -9.20 -13.60 -5.53
N THR A 81 -8.46 -12.90 -4.68
CA THR A 81 -8.85 -12.42 -3.35
C THR A 81 -8.03 -11.17 -3.02
N PRO A 82 -8.43 -10.39 -1.99
CA PRO A 82 -7.50 -9.50 -1.32
C PRO A 82 -6.27 -10.28 -0.78
N SER A 83 -5.10 -9.64 -0.73
CA SER A 83 -3.89 -10.20 -0.11
C SER A 83 -3.91 -10.11 1.43
N PHE A 84 -4.75 -9.21 1.97
CA PHE A 84 -5.02 -9.04 3.39
C PHE A 84 -6.35 -8.29 3.58
N ASP A 85 -6.78 -8.10 4.82
CA ASP A 85 -8.02 -7.37 5.12
C ASP A 85 -7.91 -5.89 4.69
N THR A 86 -8.68 -5.51 3.67
CA THR A 86 -8.76 -4.15 3.12
C THR A 86 -9.06 -3.13 4.23
N GLY A 87 -8.12 -2.21 4.43
CA GLY A 87 -8.22 -1.11 5.38
C GLY A 87 -8.68 0.17 4.70
N VAL A 88 -9.74 0.78 5.23
CA VAL A 88 -10.18 2.13 4.88
C VAL A 88 -10.47 2.88 6.17
N PHE A 89 -9.48 3.64 6.61
CA PHE A 89 -9.44 4.32 7.90
C PHE A 89 -9.79 5.78 7.70
N ALA A 90 -10.71 6.30 8.52
CA ALA A 90 -10.93 7.74 8.62
C ALA A 90 -10.21 8.26 9.86
N MET A 91 -9.39 9.30 9.67
CA MET A 91 -8.59 9.95 10.71
C MET A 91 -8.78 11.46 10.62
N GLY A 92 -8.27 12.18 11.62
CA GLY A 92 -8.31 13.63 11.67
C GLY A 92 -9.28 14.16 12.73
N VAL A 93 -9.66 15.43 12.60
CA VAL A 93 -10.37 16.16 13.65
C VAL A 93 -11.75 15.60 14.03
N ASN A 94 -12.38 14.84 13.13
CA ASN A 94 -13.68 14.22 13.39
C ASN A 94 -13.56 12.80 13.98
N ASP A 95 -12.34 12.26 14.15
CA ASP A 95 -12.12 10.92 14.68
C ASP A 95 -10.86 10.83 15.55
N GLY A 96 -11.07 10.67 16.85
CA GLY A 96 -10.01 10.52 17.84
C GLY A 96 -9.39 9.12 17.90
N ARG A 97 -9.82 8.18 17.05
CA ARG A 97 -9.28 6.82 17.01
C ARG A 97 -7.87 6.80 16.41
N ASP A 98 -7.08 5.81 16.82
CA ASP A 98 -5.82 5.49 16.18
C ASP A 98 -6.02 4.48 15.04
N ALA A 99 -4.92 4.12 14.37
CA ALA A 99 -4.93 3.19 13.24
C ALA A 99 -5.22 1.73 13.60
N SER A 100 -5.54 1.39 14.85
CA SER A 100 -5.92 0.02 15.24
C SER A 100 -7.26 -0.42 14.66
N THR A 101 -8.15 0.52 14.32
CA THR A 101 -9.44 0.22 13.70
C THR A 101 -9.36 0.34 12.17
N ARG A 102 -9.19 -0.80 11.49
CA ARG A 102 -8.93 -0.85 10.03
C ARG A 102 -10.07 -0.38 9.13
N ILE A 103 -11.31 -0.43 9.61
CA ILE A 103 -12.48 -0.02 8.84
C ILE A 103 -13.31 0.95 9.66
N SER A 104 -13.51 2.17 9.12
CA SER A 104 -14.41 3.13 9.75
C SER A 104 -15.87 2.90 9.31
N ALA A 105 -16.76 2.68 10.28
CA ALA A 105 -18.21 2.64 10.06
C ALA A 105 -18.89 4.01 10.24
N ARG A 106 -18.10 5.08 10.43
CA ARG A 106 -18.61 6.45 10.52
C ARG A 106 -18.68 7.04 9.11
N VAL A 107 -19.78 7.71 8.81
CA VAL A 107 -19.92 8.53 7.59
C VAL A 107 -18.78 9.55 7.52
N LEU A 108 -18.10 9.58 6.37
CA LEU A 108 -17.03 10.52 6.10
C LEU A 108 -17.55 11.96 6.01
N ALA A 109 -16.75 12.91 6.48
CA ALA A 109 -17.04 14.33 6.54
C ALA A 109 -15.83 15.16 6.13
N ALA A 110 -16.05 16.44 5.78
CA ALA A 110 -14.95 17.36 5.51
C ALA A 110 -14.02 17.45 6.74
N GLY A 111 -12.71 17.48 6.51
CA GLY A 111 -11.69 17.40 7.55
C GLY A 111 -11.21 15.97 7.86
N ASP A 112 -11.79 14.95 7.21
CA ASP A 112 -11.32 13.57 7.34
C ASP A 112 -10.13 13.31 6.40
N ALA A 113 -9.08 12.70 6.94
CA ALA A 113 -8.05 12.01 6.17
C ALA A 113 -8.44 10.52 6.04
N VAL A 114 -8.57 10.04 4.81
CA VAL A 114 -8.99 8.67 4.49
C VAL A 114 -7.80 7.91 3.93
N SER A 115 -7.22 7.02 4.74
CA SER A 115 -6.14 6.14 4.30
C SER A 115 -6.74 4.86 3.72
N PHE A 116 -6.33 4.52 2.50
CA PHE A 116 -6.61 3.26 1.84
C PHE A 116 -5.42 2.34 2.02
N ASP A 117 -5.66 1.07 2.32
CA ASP A 117 -4.68 0.04 2.57
C ASP A 117 -5.18 -1.30 2.03
N PHE A 118 -4.68 -1.72 0.88
CA PHE A 118 -5.18 -2.91 0.24
C PHE A 118 -4.21 -3.50 -0.76
N GLY A 119 -4.41 -4.77 -1.05
CA GLY A 119 -3.73 -5.45 -2.14
C GLY A 119 -4.55 -6.63 -2.64
N GLY A 120 -4.16 -7.17 -3.78
CA GLY A 120 -4.79 -8.32 -4.41
C GLY A 120 -3.81 -9.49 -4.53
N VAL A 121 -4.36 -10.69 -4.67
CA VAL A 121 -3.59 -11.89 -5.05
C VAL A 121 -3.80 -12.20 -6.53
N VAL A 122 -2.74 -12.11 -7.32
CA VAL A 122 -2.72 -12.42 -8.76
C VAL A 122 -1.68 -13.51 -9.00
N ASP A 123 -2.09 -14.61 -9.66
CA ASP A 123 -1.24 -15.77 -9.94
C ASP A 123 -0.48 -16.34 -8.72
N GLY A 124 -1.05 -16.14 -7.53
CA GLY A 124 -0.48 -16.60 -6.26
C GLY A 124 0.42 -15.60 -5.55
N TYR A 125 0.75 -14.46 -6.17
CA TYR A 125 1.55 -13.39 -5.57
C TYR A 125 0.67 -12.27 -5.00
N CYS A 126 1.10 -11.71 -3.88
CA CYS A 126 0.45 -10.60 -3.20
C CYS A 126 0.95 -9.25 -3.74
N SER A 127 0.04 -8.29 -3.83
CA SER A 127 0.38 -6.86 -3.93
C SER A 127 0.11 -6.15 -2.62
N ASP A 128 0.60 -4.92 -2.51
CA ASP A 128 0.30 -3.98 -1.44
C ASP A 128 0.20 -2.54 -1.98
N PHE A 129 -0.54 -1.69 -1.28
CA PHE A 129 -0.77 -0.31 -1.66
C PHE A 129 -1.32 0.52 -0.49
N GLY A 130 -0.77 1.72 -0.34
CA GLY A 130 -1.30 2.70 0.59
C GLY A 130 -1.27 4.13 0.09
N ARG A 131 -2.40 4.81 0.22
CA ARG A 131 -2.53 6.25 -0.05
C ARG A 131 -3.57 6.88 0.86
N THR A 132 -3.33 8.15 1.20
CA THR A 132 -4.28 8.95 1.97
C THR A 132 -4.89 10.05 1.10
N VAL A 133 -6.21 10.16 1.14
CA VAL A 133 -6.99 11.23 0.51
C VAL A 133 -7.61 12.11 1.59
N PHE A 134 -7.66 13.42 1.38
CA PHE A 134 -8.36 14.33 2.29
C PHE A 134 -9.77 14.66 1.78
N VAL A 135 -10.76 14.70 2.67
CA VAL A 135 -12.13 15.08 2.33
C VAL A 135 -12.31 16.58 2.57
N GLY A 136 -12.64 17.34 1.52
CA GLY A 136 -12.69 18.80 1.54
C GLY A 136 -11.33 19.47 1.37
N GLU A 137 -11.18 20.69 1.89
CA GLU A 137 -9.94 21.47 1.75
C GLU A 137 -8.92 21.09 2.84
N PRO A 138 -7.72 20.60 2.47
CA PRO A 138 -6.68 20.24 3.43
C PRO A 138 -6.15 21.45 4.19
N ASP A 139 -6.13 21.35 5.52
CA ASP A 139 -5.54 22.36 6.39
C ASP A 139 -4.00 22.33 6.35
N ALA A 140 -3.39 23.28 7.06
CA ALA A 140 -1.93 23.41 7.11
C ALA A 140 -1.25 22.20 7.76
N GLU A 141 -1.89 21.56 8.74
CA GLU A 141 -1.32 20.43 9.47
C GLU A 141 -1.32 19.17 8.59
N PHE A 142 -2.41 18.90 7.88
CA PHE A 142 -2.45 17.80 6.90
C PHE A 142 -1.44 17.98 5.78
N ARG A 143 -1.35 19.19 5.20
CA ARG A 143 -0.37 19.48 4.13
C ARG A 143 1.06 19.29 4.61
N ARG A 144 1.38 19.75 5.83
CA ARG A 144 2.69 19.56 6.45
C ARG A 144 2.99 18.09 6.69
N CYS A 145 2.08 17.37 7.34
CA CYS A 145 2.20 15.93 7.60
C CYS A 145 2.40 15.14 6.30
N HIS A 146 1.63 15.44 5.26
CA HIS A 146 1.76 14.81 3.95
C HIS A 146 3.14 15.04 3.35
N ALA A 147 3.64 16.28 3.36
CA ALA A 147 4.97 16.59 2.84
C ALA A 147 6.09 15.84 3.59
N ILE A 148 5.95 15.68 4.92
CA ILE A 148 6.89 14.90 5.73
C ILE A 148 6.86 13.42 5.35
N VAL A 149 5.68 12.81 5.20
CA VAL A 149 5.56 11.41 4.79
C VAL A 149 6.12 11.17 3.39
N VAL A 150 5.87 12.08 2.44
CA VAL A 150 6.50 12.03 1.11
C VAL A 150 8.03 12.09 1.24
N ALA A 151 8.58 13.03 2.01
CA ALA A 151 10.02 13.15 2.18
C ALA A 151 10.64 11.90 2.84
N ALA A 152 9.96 11.32 3.83
CA ALA A 152 10.39 10.08 4.48
C ALA A 152 10.38 8.89 3.51
N PHE A 153 9.34 8.80 2.68
CA PHE A 153 9.21 7.77 1.65
C PHE A 153 10.35 7.86 0.62
N GLU A 154 10.65 9.05 0.11
CA GLU A 154 11.77 9.25 -0.82
C GLU A 154 13.13 8.95 -0.17
N ALA A 155 13.30 9.27 1.13
CA ALA A 155 14.51 8.92 1.88
C ALA A 155 14.68 7.39 2.02
N GLY A 156 13.59 6.66 2.28
CA GLY A 156 13.59 5.20 2.27
C GLY A 156 13.99 4.62 0.92
N ILE A 157 13.43 5.13 -0.18
CA ILE A 157 13.78 4.70 -1.55
C ILE A 157 15.27 4.94 -1.82
N ALA A 158 15.77 6.11 -1.46
CA ALA A 158 17.17 6.47 -1.71
C ALA A 158 18.15 5.59 -0.90
N ALA A 159 17.76 5.14 0.29
CA ALA A 159 18.56 4.24 1.12
C ALA A 159 18.51 2.77 0.65
N ALA A 160 17.43 2.37 -0.03
CA ALA A 160 17.22 1.01 -0.52
C ALA A 160 18.08 0.73 -1.77
N THR A 161 19.36 0.41 -1.52
CA THR A 161 20.33 0.00 -2.55
C THR A 161 20.85 -1.41 -2.27
N VAL A 162 21.38 -2.08 -3.29
CA VAL A 162 21.98 -3.41 -3.14
C VAL A 162 23.10 -3.38 -2.09
N GLY A 163 22.99 -4.23 -1.08
CA GLY A 163 23.93 -4.34 0.04
C GLY A 163 23.63 -3.43 1.24
N ALA A 164 22.74 -2.44 1.13
CA ALA A 164 22.21 -1.73 2.30
C ALA A 164 21.42 -2.71 3.18
N THR A 165 21.42 -2.52 4.50
CA THR A 165 20.60 -3.38 5.36
C THR A 165 19.16 -2.92 5.40
N ALA A 166 18.24 -3.82 5.75
CA ALA A 166 16.85 -3.48 5.97
C ALA A 166 16.69 -2.38 7.06
N ALA A 167 17.56 -2.38 8.08
CA ALA A 167 17.66 -1.35 9.10
C ALA A 167 18.15 0.01 8.56
N ASP A 168 19.03 0.05 7.55
CA ASP A 168 19.46 1.31 6.93
C ASP A 168 18.27 2.04 6.29
N VAL A 169 17.36 1.30 5.64
CA VAL A 169 16.15 1.83 5.01
C VAL A 169 15.16 2.36 6.07
N ASP A 170 14.94 1.62 7.16
CA ASP A 170 14.09 2.10 8.25
C ASP A 170 14.67 3.35 8.91
N ARG A 171 15.98 3.37 9.16
CA ARG A 171 16.67 4.50 9.79
C ARG A 171 16.56 5.76 8.95
N ALA A 172 16.77 5.68 7.64
CA ALA A 172 16.66 6.81 6.73
C ALA A 172 15.23 7.38 6.69
N THR A 173 14.24 6.50 6.62
CA THR A 173 12.82 6.87 6.60
C THR A 173 12.39 7.51 7.92
N ARG A 174 12.72 6.86 9.04
CA ARG A 174 12.36 7.29 10.39
C ARG A 174 13.02 8.60 10.78
N ALA A 175 14.28 8.82 10.41
CA ALA A 175 15.00 10.05 10.71
C ALA A 175 14.26 11.30 10.22
N VAL A 176 13.71 11.28 9.01
CA VAL A 176 12.94 12.41 8.46
C VAL A 176 11.71 12.74 9.32
N ILE A 177 11.00 11.71 9.79
CA ILE A 177 9.79 11.86 10.61
C ILE A 177 10.16 12.34 12.03
N ASP A 178 11.22 11.78 12.60
CA ASP A 178 11.73 12.15 13.92
C ASP A 178 12.20 13.61 13.95
N GLU A 179 13.00 14.03 12.97
CA GLU A 179 13.51 15.40 12.83
C GLU A 179 12.38 16.43 12.64
N ALA A 180 11.30 16.02 11.97
CA ALA A 180 10.12 16.87 11.81
C ALA A 180 9.26 16.97 13.09
N GLY A 181 9.56 16.19 14.12
CA GLY A 181 8.87 16.18 15.41
C GLY A 181 7.67 15.22 15.50
N TYR A 182 7.51 14.30 14.53
CA TYR A 182 6.37 13.37 14.47
C TYR A 182 6.72 11.93 14.85
N GLY A 183 7.95 11.66 15.30
CA GLY A 183 8.46 10.31 15.57
C GLY A 183 7.57 9.41 16.43
N SER A 184 6.94 9.96 17.47
CA SER A 184 6.01 9.22 18.34
C SER A 184 4.74 8.72 17.64
N TRP A 185 4.49 9.18 16.41
CA TRP A 185 3.33 8.86 15.58
C TRP A 185 3.67 7.96 14.38
N PHE A 186 4.94 7.61 14.18
CA PHE A 186 5.38 6.56 13.25
C PHE A 186 5.77 5.29 14.02
N ARG A 187 4.79 4.42 14.23
CA ARG A 187 4.85 3.35 15.26
C ARG A 187 5.11 1.94 14.72
N HIS A 188 5.29 1.80 13.42
CA HIS A 188 5.59 0.52 12.79
C HIS A 188 6.93 0.58 12.05
N ARG A 189 7.34 -0.58 11.53
CA ARG A 189 8.48 -0.72 10.63
C ARG A 189 8.21 0.01 9.30
N THR A 190 9.26 0.42 8.62
CA THR A 190 9.17 1.12 7.32
C THR A 190 8.60 0.26 6.20
N GLY A 191 8.70 -1.06 6.29
CA GLY A 191 8.13 -1.96 5.29
C GLY A 191 8.51 -3.41 5.52
N HIS A 192 8.25 -4.23 4.51
CA HIS A 192 8.50 -5.67 4.54
C HIS A 192 8.67 -6.22 3.14
N CYS A 193 9.37 -7.35 3.01
CA CYS A 193 9.30 -8.12 1.78
C CYS A 193 7.90 -8.71 1.56
N ILE A 194 7.62 -9.01 0.30
CA ILE A 194 6.33 -9.52 -0.14
C ILE A 194 6.53 -10.39 -1.38
N GLY A 195 5.73 -11.45 -1.48
CA GLY A 195 5.82 -12.42 -2.55
C GLY A 195 4.57 -13.28 -2.61
N LEU A 196 4.69 -14.54 -2.20
CA LEU A 196 3.54 -15.45 -2.06
C LEU A 196 2.73 -15.14 -0.79
N ASP A 197 3.39 -14.59 0.22
CA ASP A 197 2.77 -14.04 1.41
C ASP A 197 2.89 -12.51 1.41
N THR A 198 1.91 -11.85 2.00
CA THR A 198 1.91 -10.37 2.13
C THR A 198 3.11 -9.89 2.94
N HIS A 199 3.47 -10.62 3.99
CA HIS A 199 4.54 -10.25 4.92
C HIS A 199 5.63 -11.32 4.95
N GLU A 200 6.70 -11.08 4.21
CA GLU A 200 7.89 -11.92 4.13
C GLU A 200 9.12 -11.20 4.72
N ARG A 201 10.18 -11.96 5.00
CA ARG A 201 11.48 -11.40 5.41
C ARG A 201 12.32 -11.00 4.18
N PRO A 202 13.25 -10.04 4.32
CA PRO A 202 13.49 -9.21 5.51
C PRO A 202 12.37 -8.22 5.82
N PHE A 203 12.34 -7.76 7.06
CA PHE A 203 11.48 -6.65 7.48
C PHE A 203 12.31 -5.37 7.45
N LEU A 204 11.85 -4.30 6.79
CA LEU A 204 12.52 -3.00 6.82
C LEU A 204 12.27 -2.34 8.17
N SER A 205 12.93 -2.84 9.21
CA SER A 205 12.83 -2.39 10.59
C SER A 205 14.21 -2.15 11.17
N ILE A 206 14.28 -1.31 12.21
CA ILE A 206 15.53 -0.87 12.84
C ILE A 206 16.42 -2.00 13.38
N ASP A 207 15.86 -3.19 13.56
CA ASP A 207 16.50 -4.38 14.14
C ASP A 207 16.86 -5.47 13.11
N ASP A 208 16.49 -5.31 11.83
CA ASP A 208 16.80 -6.28 10.78
C ASP A 208 18.03 -5.84 9.98
N GLU A 209 19.18 -6.47 10.24
CA GLU A 209 20.45 -6.17 9.57
C GLU A 209 20.65 -6.98 8.28
N THR A 210 19.61 -7.62 7.75
CA THR A 210 19.70 -8.39 6.50
C THR A 210 20.05 -7.48 5.33
N PRO A 211 21.13 -7.76 4.57
CA PRO A 211 21.45 -7.00 3.35
C PRO A 211 20.38 -7.20 2.28
N LEU A 212 20.03 -6.11 1.59
CA LEU A 212 19.10 -6.16 0.46
C LEU A 212 19.82 -6.64 -0.80
N GLU A 213 19.16 -7.54 -1.55
CA GLU A 213 19.70 -8.15 -2.77
C GLU A 213 18.84 -7.80 -3.99
N THR A 214 19.46 -7.78 -5.17
CA THR A 214 18.77 -7.62 -6.44
C THR A 214 17.65 -8.67 -6.57
N GLY A 215 16.46 -8.22 -6.97
CA GLY A 215 15.27 -9.05 -7.16
C GLY A 215 14.38 -9.16 -5.92
N MET A 216 14.81 -8.68 -4.75
CA MET A 216 13.93 -8.56 -3.59
C MET A 216 12.77 -7.61 -3.91
N ALA A 217 11.55 -8.03 -3.55
CA ALA A 217 10.35 -7.22 -3.62
C ALA A 217 9.90 -6.81 -2.21
N PHE A 218 9.66 -5.53 -1.97
CA PHE A 218 9.31 -5.01 -0.65
C PHE A 218 8.50 -3.71 -0.70
N THR A 219 7.75 -3.46 0.37
CA THR A 219 7.06 -2.19 0.60
C THR A 219 8.01 -1.14 1.18
N ILE A 220 7.77 0.12 0.87
CA ILE A 220 8.22 1.27 1.68
C ILE A 220 6.95 2.06 2.00
N GLU A 221 6.57 2.13 3.27
CA GLU A 221 5.23 2.51 3.71
C GLU A 221 5.20 3.47 4.93
N PRO A 222 6.02 4.53 4.99
CA PRO A 222 5.98 5.46 6.12
C PRO A 222 4.58 6.03 6.35
N SER A 223 4.27 6.20 7.63
CA SER A 223 3.03 6.83 8.06
C SER A 223 3.23 7.72 9.28
N ILE A 224 2.33 8.68 9.42
CA ILE A 224 2.15 9.46 10.64
C ILE A 224 0.67 9.36 10.99
N PHE A 225 0.38 8.71 12.12
CA PHE A 225 -0.98 8.61 12.66
C PHE A 225 -1.05 9.28 14.02
N TRP A 226 -1.53 10.53 14.04
CA TRP A 226 -1.74 11.34 15.25
C TRP A 226 -3.25 11.42 15.54
N PRO A 227 -3.74 10.62 16.52
CA PRO A 227 -5.18 10.51 16.80
C PRO A 227 -5.85 11.87 17.07
N GLY A 228 -7.03 12.08 16.48
CA GLY A 228 -7.80 13.32 16.60
C GLY A 228 -7.18 14.54 15.92
N THR A 229 -6.06 14.37 15.20
CA THR A 229 -5.31 15.47 14.56
C THR A 229 -5.13 15.22 13.08
N VAL A 230 -4.27 14.26 12.71
CA VAL A 230 -3.89 14.02 11.31
C VAL A 230 -3.50 12.56 11.11
N GLY A 231 -3.73 12.03 9.91
CA GLY A 231 -3.26 10.71 9.54
C GLY A 231 -2.83 10.71 8.08
N VAL A 232 -1.62 10.26 7.78
CA VAL A 232 -1.12 10.09 6.40
C VAL A 232 -0.29 8.82 6.30
N ARG A 233 -0.53 8.02 5.27
CA ARG A 233 0.34 6.95 4.77
C ARG A 233 0.53 7.08 3.26
N ILE A 234 1.75 6.80 2.82
CA ILE A 234 2.11 6.58 1.42
C ILE A 234 2.93 5.30 1.37
N GLU A 235 2.56 4.43 0.46
CA GLU A 235 3.12 3.09 0.35
C GLU A 235 3.11 2.61 -1.09
N ASP A 236 4.28 2.18 -1.54
CA ASP A 236 4.46 1.49 -2.81
C ASP A 236 5.28 0.22 -2.58
N LEU A 237 5.07 -0.74 -3.48
CA LEU A 237 5.87 -1.92 -3.68
C LEU A 237 6.98 -1.64 -4.70
N PHE A 238 8.19 -2.10 -4.36
CA PHE A 238 9.37 -1.98 -5.20
C PHE A 238 9.97 -3.35 -5.50
N VAL A 239 10.67 -3.44 -6.63
CA VAL A 239 11.67 -4.47 -6.87
C VAL A 239 13.03 -3.80 -6.87
N LEU A 240 13.97 -4.32 -6.09
CA LEU A 240 15.34 -3.81 -6.07
C LEU A 240 16.12 -4.29 -7.29
N GLU A 241 16.66 -3.36 -8.06
CA GLU A 241 17.52 -3.61 -9.21
C GLU A 241 18.93 -3.07 -8.92
N GLU A 242 19.93 -3.42 -9.75
CA GLU A 242 21.30 -2.90 -9.57
C GLU A 242 21.38 -1.37 -9.58
N GLY A 243 20.46 -0.70 -10.28
CA GLY A 243 20.36 0.76 -10.36
C GLY A 243 19.48 1.42 -9.30
N GLY A 244 18.94 0.64 -8.35
CA GLY A 244 18.03 1.11 -7.30
C GLY A 244 16.62 0.52 -7.41
N CYS A 245 15.66 1.12 -6.72
CA CYS A 245 14.29 0.62 -6.64
C CYS A 245 13.45 0.97 -7.87
N ARG A 246 12.82 -0.04 -8.49
CA ARG A 246 11.74 0.17 -9.47
C ARG A 246 10.39 -0.04 -8.81
N SER A 247 9.56 1.00 -8.81
CA SER A 247 8.19 0.92 -8.28
C SER A 247 7.30 0.06 -9.16
N LEU A 248 6.42 -0.72 -8.53
CA LEU A 248 5.35 -1.48 -9.19
C LEU A 248 4.01 -0.72 -9.16
N ASN A 249 3.88 0.32 -8.34
CA ASN A 249 2.68 1.14 -8.27
C ASN A 249 2.84 2.36 -9.19
N ALA A 250 1.79 2.65 -9.97
CA ALA A 250 1.77 3.79 -10.88
C ALA A 250 0.94 4.99 -10.36
N PHE A 251 0.36 4.85 -9.15
CA PHE A 251 -0.54 5.87 -8.63
C PHE A 251 0.24 7.08 -8.07
N PRO A 252 -0.18 8.33 -8.37
CA PRO A 252 0.52 9.52 -7.90
C PRO A 252 0.69 9.55 -6.39
N ARG A 253 1.74 10.25 -5.94
CA ARG A 253 2.04 10.52 -4.53
C ARG A 253 1.66 11.93 -4.12
N ASP A 254 1.09 12.70 -5.05
CA ASP A 254 0.60 14.04 -4.79
C ASP A 254 -0.54 14.02 -3.78
N LEU A 255 -0.68 15.13 -3.05
CA LEU A 255 -1.81 15.32 -2.15
C LEU A 255 -3.11 15.32 -2.96
N ILE A 256 -4.06 14.49 -2.54
CA ILE A 256 -5.40 14.40 -3.15
C ILE A 256 -6.45 14.91 -2.17
N ALA A 257 -7.30 15.82 -2.65
CA ALA A 257 -8.44 16.38 -1.93
C ALA A 257 -9.73 16.17 -2.75
N VAL A 258 -10.83 15.75 -2.11
CA VAL A 258 -12.11 15.38 -2.79
C VAL A 258 -13.37 15.95 -2.15
#